data_AF-A0A1B0D1F2-F1
#
_entry.id   AF-A0A1B0D1F2-F1
#
_cell.length_a   1.000
_cell.length_b   1.000
_cell.length_c   1.000
_cell.angle_alpha   90.00
_cell.angle_beta   90.00
_cell.angle_gamma   90.00
#
_symmetry.space_group_name_H-M   'P 1'
#
loop_
_entity.id
_entity.type
_entity.pdbx_description
1 polymer ?
#
loop_
_entity_poly.entity_id
_entity_poly.type
_entity_poly.pdbx_seq_one_letter_code
_entity_poly.pdbx_strand_id
1 'polypeptide(L)'
;LSVVRSQTQTPSIFDVQEKIKILLGQGSINKAFHQALIANDLTLVEFVIDKADYKTVFNPCPLEQTVLLSLIQQITADMSSYNDVKHKYLSEAVMNLNLKDIITKEHAPSVMRELHQNCQTYIAANPNSHLCAGLRMLLMAIQGLGFKIA
;
A
#
# COMPACT_ATOMS: atom_id res chain seq x y z
N LEU A 1 30.49 -29.53 -26.91
CA LEU A 1 29.96 -29.47 -25.53
C LEU A 1 29.38 -28.09 -25.32
N SER A 2 28.07 -27.94 -25.52
CA SER A 2 27.36 -26.66 -25.46
C SER A 2 27.03 -26.32 -24.01
N VAL A 3 27.62 -25.25 -23.48
CA VAL A 3 27.28 -24.71 -22.16
C VAL A 3 25.97 -23.94 -22.30
N VAL A 4 24.89 -24.54 -21.80
CA VAL A 4 23.58 -23.92 -21.64
C VAL A 4 23.72 -22.81 -20.59
N ARG A 5 23.77 -21.56 -21.03
CA ARG A 5 23.73 -20.39 -20.14
C ARG A 5 22.28 -20.22 -19.67
N SER A 6 22.00 -20.60 -18.43
CA SER A 6 20.75 -20.26 -17.73
C SER A 6 20.65 -18.74 -17.61
N GLN A 7 19.92 -18.10 -18.53
CA GLN A 7 19.52 -16.71 -18.36
C GLN A 7 18.37 -16.68 -17.36
N THR A 8 18.65 -16.28 -16.13
CA THR A 8 17.61 -15.81 -15.21
C THR A 8 17.03 -14.53 -15.80
N GLN A 9 15.99 -14.66 -16.62
CA GLN A 9 15.20 -13.53 -17.08
C GLN A 9 14.56 -12.88 -15.84
N THR A 10 14.99 -11.68 -15.52
CA THR A 10 14.26 -10.82 -14.58
C THR A 10 12.88 -10.59 -15.20
N PRO A 11 11.77 -10.98 -14.55
CA PRO A 11 10.44 -10.83 -15.13
C PRO A 11 10.20 -9.36 -15.46
N SER A 12 9.71 -9.10 -16.67
CA SER A 12 9.40 -7.74 -17.09
C SER A 12 8.22 -7.19 -16.29
N ILE A 13 8.10 -5.87 -16.18
CA ILE A 13 6.95 -5.22 -15.53
C ILE A 13 5.63 -5.68 -16.15
N PHE A 14 5.62 -5.93 -17.46
CA PHE A 14 4.45 -6.44 -18.18
C PHE A 14 4.03 -7.84 -17.68
N ASP A 15 5.00 -8.75 -17.51
CA ASP A 15 4.75 -10.10 -16.98
C ASP A 15 4.15 -10.04 -15.57
N VAL A 16 4.60 -9.08 -14.76
CA VAL A 16 4.08 -8.85 -13.41
C VAL A 16 2.64 -8.32 -13.46
N GLN A 17 2.34 -7.35 -14.33
CA GLN A 17 0.98 -6.83 -14.51
C GLN A 17 0.00 -7.90 -14.98
N GLU A 18 0.40 -8.74 -15.94
CA GLU A 18 -0.44 -9.84 -16.41
C GLU A 18 -0.72 -10.85 -15.29
N LYS A 19 0.32 -11.20 -14.51
CA LYS A 19 0.16 -12.06 -13.33
C LYS A 19 -0.79 -11.45 -12.29
N ILE A 20 -0.71 -10.15 -12.03
CA ILE A 20 -1.63 -9.44 -11.13
C ILE A 20 -3.07 -9.56 -11.65
N LYS A 21 -3.31 -9.32 -12.95
CA LYS A 21 -4.66 -9.46 -13.54
C LYS A 21 -5.22 -10.87 -13.34
N ILE A 22 -4.41 -11.90 -13.59
CA ILE A 22 -4.80 -13.30 -13.41
C ILE A 22 -5.17 -13.57 -11.94
N LEU A 23 -4.34 -13.12 -10.99
CA LEU A 23 -4.59 -13.31 -9.56
C LEU A 23 -5.87 -12.60 -9.11
N LEU A 24 -6.11 -11.37 -9.57
CA LEU A 24 -7.36 -10.64 -9.29
C LEU A 24 -8.58 -11.37 -9.87
N GLY A 25 -8.50 -11.83 -11.11
CA GLY A 25 -9.60 -12.58 -11.77
C GLY A 25 -9.94 -13.91 -11.07
N GLN A 26 -8.98 -14.51 -10.38
CA GLN A 26 -9.17 -15.72 -9.56
C GLN A 26 -9.67 -15.41 -8.13
N GLY A 27 -9.86 -14.14 -7.77
CA GLY A 27 -10.18 -13.72 -6.40
C GLY A 27 -9.02 -13.87 -5.41
N SER A 28 -7.79 -14.11 -5.90
CA SER A 28 -6.58 -14.22 -5.07
C SER A 28 -6.02 -12.84 -4.72
N ILE A 29 -6.84 -12.03 -4.05
CA ILE A 29 -6.58 -10.60 -3.80
C ILE A 29 -5.25 -10.39 -3.04
N ASN A 30 -5.02 -11.08 -1.91
CA ASN A 30 -3.78 -10.93 -1.14
C ASN A 30 -2.52 -11.19 -1.99
N LYS A 31 -2.56 -12.25 -2.83
CA LYS A 31 -1.43 -12.60 -3.70
C LYS A 31 -1.19 -11.54 -4.78
N ALA A 32 -2.25 -10.95 -5.33
CA ALA A 32 -2.13 -9.88 -6.32
C ALA A 32 -1.45 -8.64 -5.72
N PHE A 33 -1.88 -8.21 -4.54
CA PHE A 33 -1.26 -7.11 -3.82
C PHE A 33 0.18 -7.41 -3.42
N HIS A 34 0.43 -8.60 -2.87
CA HIS A 34 1.78 -9.02 -2.54
C HIS A 34 2.71 -8.98 -3.75
N GLN A 35 2.26 -9.50 -4.91
CA GLN A 35 3.02 -9.50 -6.15
C GLN A 35 3.37 -8.08 -6.66
N ALA A 36 2.47 -7.10 -6.47
CA ALA A 36 2.75 -5.70 -6.78
C ALA A 36 3.75 -5.09 -5.80
N LEU A 37 3.58 -5.33 -4.49
CA LEU A 37 4.38 -4.71 -3.44
C LEU A 37 5.83 -5.21 -3.41
N ILE A 38 6.08 -6.50 -3.69
CA ILE A 38 7.45 -7.04 -3.72
C ILE A 38 8.31 -6.46 -4.86
N ALA A 39 7.68 -5.87 -5.88
CA ALA A 39 8.40 -5.21 -6.96
C ALA A 39 8.96 -3.84 -6.54
N ASN A 40 8.52 -3.30 -5.39
CA ASN A 40 8.90 -1.99 -4.87
C ASN A 40 8.76 -0.87 -5.93
N ASP A 41 7.70 -0.96 -6.73
CA ASP A 41 7.40 -0.04 -7.82
C ASP A 41 5.97 0.49 -7.61
N LEU A 42 5.88 1.80 -7.33
CA LEU A 42 4.60 2.45 -7.08
C LEU A 42 3.65 2.35 -8.29
N THR A 43 4.17 2.24 -9.52
CA THR A 43 3.34 2.07 -10.72
C THR A 43 2.58 0.74 -10.72
N LEU A 44 3.19 -0.32 -10.16
CA LEU A 44 2.54 -1.63 -9.99
C LEU A 44 1.53 -1.61 -8.84
N VAL A 45 1.80 -0.84 -7.79
CA VAL A 45 0.83 -0.60 -6.71
C VAL A 45 -0.38 0.17 -7.24
N GLU A 46 -0.17 1.25 -7.99
CA GLU A 46 -1.23 2.02 -8.65
C GLU A 46 -2.03 1.14 -9.61
N PHE A 47 -1.35 0.27 -10.35
CA PHE A 47 -1.99 -0.69 -11.24
C PHE A 47 -2.89 -1.68 -10.48
N VAL A 48 -2.43 -2.28 -9.38
CA VAL A 48 -3.25 -3.25 -8.64
C VAL A 48 -4.44 -2.59 -7.95
N ILE A 49 -4.29 -1.40 -7.38
CA ILE A 49 -5.40 -0.70 -6.70
C ILE A 49 -6.45 -0.16 -7.69
N ASP A 50 -6.04 0.18 -8.92
CA ASP A 50 -6.94 0.59 -10.02
C ASP A 50 -7.74 -0.61 -10.55
N LYS A 51 -7.13 -1.79 -10.62
CA LYS A 51 -7.77 -3.00 -11.16
C LYS A 51 -8.57 -3.80 -10.14
N ALA A 52 -8.21 -3.73 -8.87
CA ALA A 52 -8.91 -4.47 -7.83
C ALA A 52 -10.26 -3.83 -7.49
N ASP A 53 -11.29 -4.66 -7.29
CA ASP A 53 -12.57 -4.17 -6.76
C ASP A 53 -12.39 -3.86 -5.26
N TYR A 54 -12.45 -2.58 -4.91
CA TYR A 54 -12.36 -2.07 -3.55
C TYR A 54 -13.20 -2.86 -2.54
N LYS A 55 -14.42 -3.28 -2.90
CA LYS A 55 -15.30 -4.03 -1.99
C LYS A 55 -14.69 -5.38 -1.62
N THR A 56 -14.07 -6.06 -2.59
CA THR A 56 -13.40 -7.34 -2.38
C THR A 56 -12.07 -7.21 -1.65
N VAL A 57 -11.46 -6.02 -1.64
CA VAL A 57 -10.18 -5.77 -0.96
C VAL A 57 -10.36 -5.53 0.53
N PHE A 58 -11.44 -4.88 0.95
CA PHE A 58 -11.60 -4.50 2.37
C PHE A 58 -12.85 -5.07 3.05
N ASN A 59 -13.71 -5.84 2.35
CA ASN A 59 -14.93 -6.39 2.96
C ASN A 59 -15.31 -7.82 2.46
N PRO A 60 -15.01 -8.89 3.23
CA PRO A 60 -14.06 -8.92 4.34
C PRO A 60 -12.63 -8.67 3.84
N CYS A 61 -11.78 -8.01 4.62
CA CYS A 61 -10.40 -7.71 4.21
C CYS A 61 -9.55 -8.99 4.14
N PRO A 62 -9.13 -9.46 2.94
CA PRO A 62 -8.31 -10.66 2.80
C PRO A 62 -6.81 -10.34 2.85
N LEU A 63 -6.42 -9.07 2.97
CA LEU A 63 -5.03 -8.63 2.97
C LEU A 63 -4.35 -8.98 4.30
N GLU A 64 -3.17 -9.57 4.21
CA GLU A 64 -2.33 -9.85 5.37
C GLU A 64 -1.77 -8.55 5.98
N GLN A 65 -1.40 -8.60 7.27
CA GLN A 65 -0.89 -7.43 7.98
C GLN A 65 0.39 -6.87 7.36
N THR A 66 1.28 -7.73 6.86
CA THR A 66 2.47 -7.35 6.09
C THR A 66 2.10 -6.58 4.83
N VAL A 67 1.11 -7.07 4.07
CA VAL A 67 0.62 -6.46 2.83
C VAL A 67 -0.01 -5.09 3.10
N LEU A 68 -0.80 -4.96 4.17
CA LEU A 68 -1.37 -3.68 4.60
C LEU A 68 -0.28 -2.65 4.97
N LEU A 69 0.70 -3.07 5.77
CA LEU A 69 1.82 -2.19 6.17
C LEU A 69 2.66 -1.76 4.96
N SER A 70 3.00 -2.68 4.06
CA SER A 70 3.74 -2.36 2.84
C SER A 70 2.94 -1.47 1.90
N LEU A 71 1.62 -1.66 1.79
CA LEU A 71 0.76 -0.78 1.00
C LEU A 71 0.76 0.65 1.55
N ILE A 72 0.66 0.79 2.87
CA ILE A 72 0.74 2.08 3.56
C ILE A 72 2.09 2.75 3.27
N GLN A 73 3.19 2.01 3.45
CA GLN A 73 4.54 2.53 3.20
C GLN A 73 4.70 3.00 1.74
N GLN A 74 4.34 2.17 0.76
CA GLN A 74 4.56 2.52 -0.65
C GLN A 74 3.68 3.68 -1.11
N ILE A 75 2.42 3.76 -0.70
CA ILE A 75 1.55 4.91 -1.04
C ILE A 75 2.08 6.21 -0.44
N THR A 76 2.65 6.15 0.76
CA THR A 76 3.11 7.35 1.48
C THR A 76 4.55 7.73 1.16
N ALA A 77 5.37 6.80 0.63
CA ALA A 77 6.74 7.06 0.23
C ALA A 77 6.87 8.08 -0.92
N ASP A 78 5.89 8.09 -1.84
CA ASP A 78 5.79 9.11 -2.88
C ASP A 78 4.34 9.59 -3.06
N MET A 79 4.09 10.82 -2.59
CA MET A 79 2.79 11.48 -2.65
C MET A 79 2.68 12.51 -3.78
N SER A 80 3.63 12.54 -4.73
CA SER A 80 3.62 13.50 -5.85
C SER A 80 2.35 13.43 -6.70
N SER A 81 1.86 12.22 -6.98
CA SER A 81 0.61 11.95 -7.72
C SER A 81 -0.55 11.52 -6.80
N TYR A 82 -0.57 11.97 -5.55
CA TYR A 82 -1.59 11.56 -4.58
C TYR A 82 -3.01 11.96 -5.01
N ASN A 83 -3.95 11.01 -4.96
CA ASN A 83 -5.31 11.15 -5.48
C ASN A 83 -6.34 10.45 -4.57
N ASP A 84 -7.63 10.58 -4.89
CA ASP A 84 -8.72 10.01 -4.08
C ASP A 84 -8.65 8.49 -3.93
N VAL A 85 -8.23 7.76 -4.97
CA VAL A 85 -8.10 6.29 -4.92
C VAL A 85 -7.02 5.90 -3.91
N LYS A 86 -5.83 6.50 -4.01
CA LYS A 86 -4.74 6.27 -3.05
C LYS A 86 -5.14 6.67 -1.64
N HIS A 87 -5.87 7.78 -1.49
CA HIS A 87 -6.38 8.20 -0.19
C HIS A 87 -7.34 7.20 0.44
N LYS A 88 -8.26 6.67 -0.37
CA LYS A 88 -9.24 5.67 0.05
C LYS A 88 -8.55 4.37 0.48
N TYR A 89 -7.63 3.85 -0.33
CA TYR A 89 -6.86 2.65 0.00
C TYR A 89 -5.97 2.83 1.22
N LEU A 90 -5.30 3.98 1.35
CA LEU A 90 -4.49 4.30 2.53
C LEU A 90 -5.32 4.29 3.81
N SER A 91 -6.49 4.94 3.78
CA SER A 91 -7.36 5.06 4.94
C SER A 91 -7.88 3.68 5.39
N GLU A 92 -8.38 2.87 4.46
CA GLU A 92 -8.83 1.51 4.78
C GLU A 92 -7.70 0.61 5.25
N ALA A 93 -6.51 0.72 4.64
CA ALA A 93 -5.38 -0.11 5.03
C ALA A 93 -5.01 0.14 6.49
N VAL A 94 -5.00 1.41 6.92
CA VAL A 94 -4.79 1.79 8.33
C VAL A 94 -5.91 1.24 9.22
N MET A 95 -7.17 1.37 8.81
CA MET A 95 -8.32 0.91 9.61
C MET A 95 -8.40 -0.61 9.76
N ASN A 96 -7.83 -1.37 8.82
CA ASN A 96 -7.79 -2.84 8.85
C ASN A 96 -6.54 -3.41 9.55
N LEU A 97 -5.68 -2.57 10.13
CA LEU A 97 -4.56 -3.04 10.94
C LEU A 97 -5.05 -3.65 12.26
N ASN A 98 -4.60 -4.87 12.52
CA ASN A 98 -4.80 -5.56 13.78
C ASN A 98 -3.62 -5.27 14.73
N LEU A 99 -3.80 -4.31 15.64
CA LEU A 99 -2.76 -3.93 16.61
C LEU A 99 -2.42 -5.02 17.65
N LYS A 100 -3.15 -6.14 17.67
CA LYS A 100 -2.83 -7.29 18.53
C LYS A 100 -1.84 -8.25 17.87
N ASP A 101 -1.75 -8.22 16.53
CA ASP A 101 -0.86 -9.04 15.73
C ASP A 101 0.63 -8.71 16.02
N ILE A 102 1.49 -9.74 15.99
CA ILE A 102 2.90 -9.61 16.36
C ILE A 102 3.65 -8.76 15.32
N ILE A 103 3.41 -9.01 14.03
CA ILE A 103 4.06 -8.32 12.92
C ILE A 103 3.63 -6.85 12.94
N THR A 104 2.34 -6.59 13.13
CA THR A 104 1.82 -5.22 13.23
C THR A 104 2.43 -4.47 14.40
N LYS A 105 2.51 -5.08 15.59
CA LYS A 105 3.15 -4.43 16.76
C LYS A 105 4.62 -4.08 16.52
N GLU A 106 5.34 -4.95 15.82
CA GLU A 106 6.76 -4.77 15.54
C GLU A 106 7.01 -3.64 14.54
N HIS A 107 6.29 -3.63 13.42
CA HIS A 107 6.59 -2.74 12.30
C HIS A 107 5.74 -1.47 12.26
N ALA A 108 4.48 -1.51 12.70
CA ALA A 108 3.57 -0.37 12.58
C ALA A 108 4.09 0.93 13.22
N PRO A 109 4.79 0.93 14.38
CA PRO A 109 5.33 2.17 14.93
C PRO A 109 6.24 2.95 13.98
N SER A 110 7.11 2.27 13.21
CA SER A 110 7.97 2.94 12.23
C SER A 110 7.16 3.41 11.03
N VAL A 111 6.31 2.54 10.49
CA VAL A 111 5.45 2.84 9.33
C VAL A 111 4.54 4.05 9.60
N MET A 112 3.96 4.14 10.79
CA MET A 112 3.05 5.24 11.15
C MET A 112 3.80 6.56 11.34
N ARG A 113 5.04 6.52 11.83
CA ARG A 113 5.89 7.72 11.94
C ARG A 113 6.22 8.27 10.55
N GLU A 114 6.61 7.40 9.63
CA GLU A 114 6.90 7.75 8.23
C GLU A 114 5.66 8.29 7.51
N LEU A 115 4.52 7.58 7.64
CA LEU A 115 3.23 8.05 7.12
C LEU A 115 2.95 9.47 7.60
N HIS A 116 3.08 9.71 8.90
CA HIS A 116 2.78 11.02 9.48
C HIS A 116 3.67 12.12 8.89
N GLN A 117 4.98 11.89 8.83
CA GLN A 117 5.93 12.85 8.26
C GLN A 117 5.62 13.15 6.78
N ASN A 118 5.33 12.12 5.98
CA ASN A 118 5.07 12.27 4.55
C ASN A 118 3.73 13.00 4.32
N CYS A 119 2.69 12.68 5.10
CA CYS A 119 1.41 13.36 5.03
C CYS A 119 1.52 14.83 5.44
N GLN A 120 2.27 15.15 6.50
CA GLN A 120 2.52 16.53 6.91
C GLN A 120 3.25 17.32 5.82
N THR A 121 4.27 16.70 5.21
CA THR A 121 5.03 17.29 4.09
C THR A 121 4.11 17.57 2.91
N TYR A 122 3.25 16.61 2.52
CA TYR A 122 2.27 16.79 1.45
C TYR A 122 1.28 17.92 1.76
N ILE A 123 0.73 17.98 2.97
CA ILE A 123 -0.22 19.03 3.38
C ILE A 123 0.43 20.42 3.33
N ALA A 124 1.68 20.54 3.78
CA ALA A 124 2.41 21.80 3.74
C ALA A 124 2.71 22.25 2.30
N ALA A 125 3.04 21.31 1.41
CA ALA A 125 3.33 21.59 0.00
C ALA A 125 2.08 21.87 -0.84
N ASN A 126 0.91 21.32 -0.46
CA ASN A 126 -0.32 21.38 -1.25
C ASN A 126 -1.51 21.96 -0.44
N PRO A 127 -1.43 23.19 0.09
CA PRO A 127 -2.42 23.70 1.05
C PRO A 127 -3.85 23.79 0.51
N ASN A 128 -4.02 23.85 -0.81
CA ASN A 128 -5.32 23.94 -1.50
C ASN A 128 -5.87 22.58 -1.97
N SER A 129 -5.15 21.48 -1.73
CA SER A 129 -5.62 20.14 -2.12
C SER A 129 -6.84 19.73 -1.29
N HIS A 130 -7.89 19.24 -1.95
CA HIS A 130 -9.10 18.75 -1.25
C HIS A 130 -8.80 17.53 -0.36
N LEU A 131 -7.71 16.80 -0.65
CA LEU A 131 -7.27 15.64 0.12
C LEU A 131 -6.66 16.00 1.47
N CYS A 132 -6.26 17.26 1.69
CA CYS A 132 -5.64 17.68 2.96
C CYS A 132 -6.57 17.50 4.16
N ALA A 133 -7.87 17.71 4.01
CA ALA A 133 -8.84 17.46 5.09
C ALA A 133 -8.89 15.98 5.46
N GLY A 134 -8.97 15.10 4.46
CA GLY A 134 -8.94 13.65 4.64
C GLY A 134 -7.66 13.16 5.32
N LEU A 135 -6.50 13.66 4.87
CA LEU A 135 -5.21 13.32 5.48
C LEU A 135 -5.13 13.77 6.96
N ARG A 136 -5.58 14.97 7.29
CA ARG A 136 -5.60 15.42 8.70
C ARG A 136 -6.47 14.52 9.58
N MET A 137 -7.64 14.11 9.09
CA MET A 137 -8.50 13.16 9.81
C MET A 137 -7.81 11.80 10.00
N LEU A 138 -7.12 11.31 8.97
CA LEU A 138 -6.36 10.07 9.06
C LEU A 138 -5.24 10.16 10.10
N LEU A 139 -4.49 11.27 10.13
CA LEU A 139 -3.44 11.49 11.13
C LEU A 139 -4.00 11.51 12.56
N MET A 140 -5.15 12.14 12.78
CA MET A 140 -5.85 12.10 14.07
C MET A 140 -6.29 10.68 14.46
N ALA A 141 -6.79 9.89 13.50
CA ALA A 141 -7.16 8.51 13.75
C ALA A 141 -5.95 7.65 14.18
N ILE A 142 -4.81 7.82 13.51
CA ILE A 142 -3.57 7.11 13.85
C ILE A 142 -3.09 7.45 15.27
N GLN A 143 -3.20 8.72 15.69
CA GLN A 143 -2.92 9.11 17.07
C GLN A 143 -3.86 8.41 18.06
N GLY A 144 -5.15 8.32 17.73
CA GLY A 144 -6.16 7.61 18.53
C GLY A 144 -5.90 6.10 18.66
N LEU A 145 -5.22 5.49 17.69
CA LEU A 145 -4.79 4.09 17.73
C LEU A 145 -3.61 3.82 18.70
N GLY A 146 -3.08 4.87 19.35
CA GLY A 146 -2.02 4.74 20.36
C GLY A 146 -0.60 4.75 19.79
N PHE A 147 -0.45 5.04 18.49
CA PHE A 147 0.88 5.29 17.92
C PHE A 147 1.39 6.63 18.44
N LYS A 148 2.49 6.60 19.21
CA LYS A 148 3.17 7.82 19.64
C LYS A 148 3.89 8.44 18.45
N ILE A 149 3.28 9.49 17.92
CA ILE A 149 3.86 10.34 16.89
C ILE A 149 4.61 11.46 17.62
N ALA A 150 5.83 11.17 18.03
CA ALA A 150 6.72 12.10 18.72
C ALA A 150 8.05 12.16 17.99
#